data_AF-A0AA43CXA0-F1
#
_entry.id   AF-A0AA43CXA0-F1
#
_cell.length_a   1.000
_cell.length_b   1.000
_cell.length_c   1.000
_cell.angle_alpha   90.00
_cell.angle_beta   90.00
_cell.angle_gamma   90.00
#
_symmetry.space_group_name_H-M   'P 1'
#
loop_
_entity.id
_entity.type
_entity.pdbx_description
1 polymer ?
#
loop_
_entity_poly.entity_id
_entity_poly.type
_entity_poly.pdbx_seq_one_letter_code
_entity_poly.pdbx_strand_id
1 'polypeptide(L)'
;MQRDSAAPCLSERATGMALSVLTEIHQLLKALSEAGQSGSIDLRSLPLSDADREQLENVLGRGELQAQLNLAGESEVWETTYPGVWWIRHKGAGGKIATEQISVCRIPEILITHPADIEAAAARLKQELETTHV
;
A
#
# COMPACT_ATOMS: atom_id res chain seq x y z
N MET A 1 9.06 -22.45 -31.21
CA MET A 1 9.00 -23.10 -29.89
C MET A 1 10.04 -22.44 -28.99
N GLN A 2 9.63 -22.11 -27.77
CA GLN A 2 10.27 -21.17 -26.85
C GLN A 2 11.72 -21.51 -26.47
N ARG A 3 12.48 -20.45 -26.16
CA ARG A 3 13.25 -20.41 -24.90
C ARG A 3 13.08 -19.04 -24.25
N ASP A 4 12.26 -19.05 -23.20
CA ASP A 4 12.14 -18.01 -22.20
C ASP A 4 13.52 -17.77 -21.56
N SER A 5 14.04 -16.55 -21.67
CA SER A 5 15.21 -16.11 -20.91
C SER A 5 14.70 -15.40 -19.66
N ALA A 6 14.52 -16.18 -18.60
CA ALA A 6 14.11 -15.71 -17.28
C ALA A 6 15.09 -14.65 -16.74
N ALA A 7 14.55 -13.57 -16.20
CA ALA A 7 15.28 -12.58 -15.43
C ALA A 7 15.97 -13.27 -14.22
N PRO A 8 17.17 -12.84 -13.82
CA PRO A 8 17.90 -13.49 -12.74
C PRO A 8 17.12 -13.36 -11.42
N CYS A 9 16.81 -14.52 -10.84
CA CYS A 9 16.22 -14.69 -9.51
C CYS A 9 17.10 -13.94 -8.48
N LEU A 10 16.57 -12.87 -7.90
CA LEU A 10 17.23 -12.14 -6.82
C LEU A 10 17.39 -13.12 -5.65
N SER A 11 18.65 -13.42 -5.33
CA SER A 11 19.08 -14.48 -4.41
C SER A 11 18.27 -14.59 -3.10
N GLU A 12 18.10 -15.81 -2.59
CA GLU A 12 17.53 -16.15 -1.27
C GLU A 12 18.28 -15.56 -0.04
N ARG A 13 19.24 -14.64 -0.25
CA ARG A 13 20.03 -14.00 0.80
C ARG A 13 19.58 -12.55 0.95
N ALA A 14 19.43 -12.10 2.20
CA ALA A 14 19.19 -10.71 2.52
C ALA A 14 20.38 -9.86 2.04
N THR A 15 20.09 -8.81 1.27
CA THR A 15 21.11 -7.91 0.71
C THR A 15 21.46 -6.76 1.65
N GLY A 16 20.74 -6.65 2.78
CA GLY A 16 20.81 -5.51 3.70
C GLY A 16 19.86 -4.39 3.32
N MET A 17 19.22 -4.46 2.14
CA MET A 17 18.25 -3.46 1.69
C MET A 17 17.02 -3.39 2.60
N ALA A 18 16.61 -4.50 3.22
CA ALA A 18 15.55 -4.48 4.23
C ALA A 18 15.88 -3.53 5.39
N LEU A 19 17.12 -3.53 5.89
CA LEU A 19 17.54 -2.62 6.96
C LEU A 19 17.53 -1.16 6.52
N SER A 20 17.96 -0.89 5.28
CA SER A 20 17.89 0.47 4.71
C SER A 20 16.44 0.98 4.65
N VAL A 21 15.50 0.14 4.21
CA VAL A 21 14.08 0.49 4.18
C VAL A 21 13.54 0.72 5.59
N LEU A 22 13.86 -0.14 6.55
CA LEU A 22 13.44 0.05 7.95
C LEU A 22 14.00 1.35 8.55
N THR A 23 15.24 1.71 8.21
CA THR A 23 15.87 2.97 8.63
C THR A 23 15.13 4.18 8.05
N GLU A 24 14.77 4.12 6.76
CA GLU A 24 13.98 5.16 6.11
C GLU A 24 12.59 5.30 6.73
N ILE A 25 11.89 4.18 6.99
CA ILE A 25 10.59 4.18 7.66
C ILE A 25 10.69 4.88 9.03
N HIS A 26 11.73 4.60 9.81
CA HIS A 26 11.96 5.27 11.09
C HIS A 26 12.14 6.79 10.93
N GLN A 27 12.89 7.24 9.92
CA GLN A 27 13.07 8.67 9.65
C GLN A 27 11.75 9.34 9.25
N LEU A 28 10.97 8.70 8.37
CA LEU A 28 9.65 9.18 7.97
C LEU A 28 8.67 9.23 9.14
N LEU A 29 8.69 8.24 10.02
CA LEU A 29 7.85 8.24 11.24
C LEU A 29 8.20 9.39 12.16
N LYS A 30 9.50 9.68 12.32
CA LYS A 30 9.95 10.84 13.10
C LYS A 30 9.43 12.14 12.50
N ALA A 31 9.55 12.31 11.18
CA ALA A 31 9.03 13.49 10.48
C ALA A 31 7.50 13.61 10.60
N LEU A 32 6.76 12.49 10.52
CA LEU A 32 5.32 12.46 10.73
C LEU A 32 4.94 12.86 12.16
N SER A 33 5.68 12.38 13.16
CA SER A 33 5.42 12.70 14.57
C SER A 33 5.75 14.16 14.91
N GLU A 34 6.84 14.69 14.39
CA GLU A 34 7.34 16.03 14.76
C GLU A 34 6.68 17.15 13.94
N ALA A 35 6.41 16.91 12.65
CA ALA A 35 5.96 17.95 11.72
C ALA A 35 4.66 17.59 10.97
N GLY A 36 4.09 16.40 11.19
CA GLY A 36 2.93 15.93 10.44
C GLY A 36 3.22 15.62 8.97
N GLN A 37 4.48 15.54 8.58
CA GLN A 37 4.91 15.30 7.21
C GLN A 37 4.78 13.83 6.87
N SER A 38 3.96 13.51 5.87
CA SER A 38 3.81 12.14 5.37
C SER A 38 4.88 11.83 4.32
N GLY A 39 5.19 10.55 4.15
CA GLY A 39 6.13 10.07 3.13
C GLY A 39 5.78 8.68 2.61
N SER A 40 6.50 8.23 1.59
CA SER A 40 6.32 6.89 1.03
C SER A 40 7.62 6.33 0.45
N ILE A 41 7.68 5.00 0.37
CA ILE A 41 8.79 4.24 -0.19
C ILE A 41 8.21 3.25 -1.20
N ASP A 42 8.57 3.41 -2.47
CA ASP A 42 8.20 2.46 -3.53
C ASP A 42 9.14 1.24 -3.47
N LEU A 43 8.64 0.12 -2.96
CA LEU A 43 9.41 -1.11 -2.77
C LEU A 43 9.77 -1.79 -4.10
N ARG A 44 9.02 -1.53 -5.18
CA ARG A 44 9.32 -2.11 -6.50
C ARG A 44 10.44 -1.37 -7.23
N SER A 45 10.66 -0.10 -6.89
CA SER A 45 11.78 0.68 -7.42
C SER A 45 13.13 0.28 -6.83
N LEU A 46 13.13 -0.45 -5.71
CA LEU A 46 14.32 -0.86 -4.98
C LEU A 46 14.80 -2.26 -5.38
N PRO A 47 16.13 -2.53 -5.37
CA PRO A 47 16.69 -3.84 -5.64
C PRO A 47 16.55 -4.79 -4.43
N LEU A 48 15.33 -4.97 -3.92
CA LEU A 48 15.05 -5.88 -2.80
C LEU A 48 15.06 -7.34 -3.30
N SER A 49 15.77 -8.22 -2.60
CA SER A 49 15.60 -9.67 -2.79
C SER A 49 14.31 -10.17 -2.16
N ASP A 50 13.92 -11.40 -2.46
CA ASP A 50 12.73 -12.00 -1.84
C ASP A 50 12.92 -12.18 -0.33
N ALA A 51 14.14 -12.51 0.11
CA ALA A 51 14.50 -12.57 1.53
C ALA A 51 14.42 -11.20 2.21
N ASP A 52 14.78 -10.10 1.51
CA ASP A 52 14.61 -8.75 2.06
C ASP A 52 13.12 -8.39 2.23
N ARG A 53 12.28 -8.77 1.26
CA ARG A 53 10.82 -8.55 1.35
C ARG A 53 10.19 -9.33 2.48
N GLU A 54 10.53 -10.62 2.60
CA GLU A 54 10.06 -11.47 3.70
C GLU A 54 10.50 -10.91 5.05
N GLN A 55 11.75 -10.44 5.16
CA GLN A 55 12.23 -9.78 6.37
C GLN A 55 11.42 -8.51 6.69
N LEU A 56 11.10 -7.67 5.70
CA LEU A 56 10.26 -6.50 5.91
C LEU A 56 8.86 -6.87 6.39
N GLU A 57 8.21 -7.85 5.75
CA GLU A 57 6.90 -8.34 6.17
C GLU A 57 6.91 -8.89 7.60
N ASN A 58 7.94 -9.65 7.96
CA ASN A 58 8.10 -10.21 9.30
C ASN A 58 8.35 -9.16 10.38
N VAL A 59 9.21 -8.16 10.09
CA VAL A 59 9.55 -7.11 11.06
C VAL A 59 8.41 -6.13 11.25
N LEU A 60 7.80 -5.67 10.15
CA LEU A 60 6.69 -4.72 10.21
C LEU A 60 5.40 -5.38 10.70
N GLY A 61 5.17 -6.63 10.31
CA GLY A 61 3.98 -7.39 10.68
C GLY A 61 2.68 -6.76 10.14
N ARG A 62 1.56 -7.30 10.62
CA ARG A 62 0.21 -6.76 10.35
C ARG A 62 -0.41 -6.27 11.66
N GLY A 63 -0.87 -5.03 11.64
CA GLY A 63 -1.60 -4.40 12.73
C GLY A 63 -3.10 -4.69 12.66
N GLU A 64 -3.86 -3.79 13.29
CA GLU A 64 -5.31 -3.94 13.48
C GLU A 64 -6.13 -3.55 12.24
N LEU A 65 -5.63 -2.59 11.46
CA LEU A 65 -6.37 -2.02 10.33
C LEU A 65 -6.01 -2.69 9.01
N GLN A 66 -7.02 -3.18 8.32
CA GLN A 66 -6.91 -3.79 7.00
C GLN A 66 -8.08 -3.34 6.13
N ALA A 67 -7.79 -2.99 4.88
CA ALA A 67 -8.76 -2.59 3.88
C ALA A 67 -8.46 -3.28 2.54
N GLN A 68 -9.53 -3.61 1.83
CA GLN A 68 -9.48 -4.15 0.48
C GLN A 68 -10.28 -3.22 -0.43
N LEU A 69 -9.71 -2.87 -1.58
CA LEU A 69 -10.34 -1.99 -2.56
C LEU A 69 -10.33 -2.64 -3.93
N ASN A 70 -11.42 -2.48 -4.67
CA ASN A 70 -11.53 -2.93 -6.05
C ASN A 70 -11.53 -1.71 -6.98
N LEU A 71 -10.34 -1.19 -7.25
CA LEU A 71 -10.12 0.02 -8.07
C LEU A 71 -9.26 -0.36 -9.27
N ALA A 72 -9.88 -0.72 -10.40
CA ALA A 72 -9.18 -1.21 -11.60
C ALA A 72 -8.24 -2.42 -11.35
N GLY A 73 -8.48 -3.15 -10.28
CA GLY A 73 -7.62 -4.20 -9.72
C GLY A 73 -7.88 -4.33 -8.22
N GLU A 74 -7.38 -5.39 -7.60
CA GLU A 74 -7.50 -5.59 -6.15
C GLU A 74 -6.34 -4.89 -5.44
N SER A 75 -6.64 -3.93 -4.57
CA SER A 75 -5.68 -3.32 -3.66
C SER A 75 -5.87 -3.85 -2.25
N GLU A 76 -4.79 -4.29 -1.63
CA GLU A 76 -4.71 -4.58 -0.21
C GLU A 76 -3.96 -3.44 0.48
N VAL A 77 -4.54 -2.89 1.54
CA VAL A 77 -3.93 -1.86 2.37
C VAL A 77 -4.02 -2.32 3.81
N TRP A 78 -2.90 -2.35 4.52
CA TRP A 78 -2.92 -2.66 5.95
C TRP A 78 -1.96 -1.79 6.73
N GLU A 79 -2.34 -1.45 7.95
CA GLU A 79 -1.43 -0.86 8.92
C GLU A 79 -0.53 -1.98 9.47
N THR A 80 0.74 -1.66 9.67
CA THR A 80 1.70 -2.59 10.27
C THR A 80 1.55 -2.61 11.80
N THR A 81 2.40 -3.35 12.51
CA THR A 81 2.45 -3.28 13.98
C THR A 81 2.98 -1.94 14.51
N TYR A 82 3.49 -1.08 13.63
CA TYR A 82 3.91 0.30 13.91
C TYR A 82 2.84 1.27 13.38
N PRO A 83 2.04 1.92 14.26
CA PRO A 83 0.99 2.83 13.84
C PRO A 83 1.52 3.98 12.99
N GLY A 84 0.76 4.32 11.94
CA GLY A 84 1.16 5.31 10.94
C GLY A 84 2.08 4.76 9.85
N VAL A 85 2.47 3.48 9.89
CA VAL A 85 3.15 2.79 8.78
C VAL A 85 2.16 1.83 8.12
N TRP A 86 1.96 2.03 6.83
CA TRP A 86 0.98 1.32 6.02
C TRP A 86 1.66 0.61 4.87
N TRP A 87 1.31 -0.65 4.65
CA TRP A 87 1.69 -1.37 3.45
C TRP A 87 0.54 -1.32 2.46
N ILE A 88 0.85 -0.91 1.23
CA ILE A 88 -0.13 -0.79 0.15
C ILE A 88 0.36 -1.65 -1.01
N ARG A 89 -0.44 -2.65 -1.38
CA ARG A 89 -0.16 -3.58 -2.46
C ARG A 89 -1.31 -3.56 -3.46
N HIS A 90 -1.03 -3.18 -4.70
CA HIS A 90 -2.00 -3.21 -5.78
C HIS A 90 -1.71 -4.37 -6.73
N LYS A 91 -2.71 -5.20 -6.99
CA LYS A 91 -2.65 -6.27 -7.99
C LYS A 91 -3.25 -5.77 -9.30
N GLY A 92 -2.46 -5.83 -10.36
CA GLY A 92 -2.93 -5.55 -11.72
C GLY A 92 -3.66 -6.75 -12.33
N ALA A 93 -3.90 -6.67 -13.65
CA ALA A 93 -4.51 -7.74 -14.41
C ALA A 93 -3.75 -9.07 -14.25
N GLY A 94 -4.49 -10.15 -13.98
CA GLY A 94 -3.91 -11.49 -13.77
C GLY A 94 -3.34 -11.74 -12.37
N GLY A 95 -3.66 -10.90 -11.39
CA GLY A 95 -3.33 -11.13 -9.97
C GLY A 95 -1.87 -10.87 -9.59
N LYS A 96 -1.06 -10.36 -10.53
CA LYS A 96 0.33 -9.98 -10.25
C LYS A 96 0.37 -8.64 -9.53
N ILE A 97 1.25 -8.52 -8.54
CA ILE A 97 1.54 -7.26 -7.88
C ILE A 97 2.04 -6.27 -8.95
N ALA A 98 1.31 -5.18 -9.14
CA ALA A 98 1.63 -4.10 -10.06
C ALA A 98 2.38 -2.97 -9.32
N THR A 99 1.90 -2.58 -8.14
CA THR A 99 2.57 -1.62 -7.27
C THR A 99 2.65 -2.16 -5.85
N GLU A 100 3.71 -1.79 -5.15
CA GLU A 100 3.91 -2.14 -3.75
C GLU A 100 4.74 -1.06 -3.07
N GLN A 101 4.19 -0.49 -2.01
CA GLN A 101 4.79 0.65 -1.32
C GLN A 101 4.52 0.60 0.18
N ILE A 102 5.42 1.23 0.94
CA ILE A 102 5.18 1.62 2.33
C ILE A 102 4.78 3.09 2.34
N SER A 103 3.65 3.42 2.93
CA SER A 103 3.25 4.80 3.20
C SER A 103 3.37 5.07 4.69
N VAL A 104 4.02 6.18 5.05
CA VAL A 104 4.13 6.66 6.42
C VAL A 104 3.26 7.89 6.55
N CYS A 105 2.05 7.71 7.07
CA CYS A 105 1.01 8.73 7.16
C CYS A 105 -0.06 8.34 8.20
N ARG A 106 -0.92 9.29 8.58
CA ARG A 106 -2.03 9.01 9.50
C ARG A 106 -3.10 8.12 8.87
N ILE A 107 -3.48 8.45 7.64
CA ILE A 107 -4.44 7.69 6.83
C ILE A 107 -3.92 7.74 5.38
N PRO A 108 -3.74 6.59 4.72
CA PRO A 108 -3.36 6.53 3.31
C PRO A 108 -4.37 7.26 2.42
N GLU A 109 -3.87 8.04 1.46
CA GLU A 109 -4.71 8.80 0.53
C GLU A 109 -5.70 7.93 -0.23
N ILE A 110 -5.32 6.69 -0.57
CA ILE A 110 -6.19 5.71 -1.25
C ILE A 110 -7.44 5.34 -0.42
N LEU A 111 -7.43 5.56 0.90
CA LEU A 111 -8.57 5.33 1.78
C LEU A 111 -9.45 6.57 1.96
N ILE A 112 -9.06 7.72 1.42
CA ILE A 112 -9.81 8.97 1.53
C ILE A 112 -10.74 9.09 0.32
N THR A 113 -12.04 9.06 0.57
CA THR A 113 -13.05 9.25 -0.48
C THR A 113 -12.92 10.64 -1.11
N HIS A 114 -12.91 10.69 -2.43
CA HIS A 114 -12.79 11.94 -3.17
C HIS A 114 -14.07 12.81 -3.00
N PRO A 115 -13.96 14.15 -2.87
CA PRO A 115 -15.13 15.01 -2.68
C PRO A 115 -16.22 14.87 -3.76
N ALA A 116 -15.82 14.67 -5.01
CA ALA A 116 -16.75 14.46 -6.12
C ALA A 116 -17.60 13.18 -5.98
N ASP A 117 -17.03 12.11 -5.42
CA ASP A 117 -17.77 10.86 -5.19
C ASP A 117 -18.81 11.06 -4.08
N ILE A 118 -18.49 11.87 -3.07
CA ILE A 118 -19.41 12.23 -1.99
C ILE A 118 -20.58 13.06 -2.55
N GLU A 119 -20.30 14.04 -3.41
CA GLU A 119 -21.33 14.85 -4.08
C GLU A 119 -22.24 13.98 -4.96
N ALA A 120 -21.66 13.10 -5.77
CA ALA A 120 -22.39 12.17 -6.61
C ALA A 120 -23.27 11.21 -5.78
N ALA A 121 -22.76 10.72 -4.65
CA ALA A 121 -23.52 9.87 -3.73
C ALA A 121 -24.72 10.62 -3.12
N ALA A 122 -24.54 11.87 -2.69
CA ALA A 122 -25.61 12.69 -2.15
C ALA A 122 -26.72 12.94 -3.19
N ALA A 123 -26.34 13.26 -4.43
CA ALA A 123 -27.28 13.46 -5.53
C ALA A 123 -28.07 12.18 -5.86
N ARG A 124 -27.38 11.03 -5.94
CA ARG A 124 -28.01 9.73 -6.20
C ARG A 124 -29.01 9.36 -5.11
N LEU A 125 -28.64 9.51 -3.83
CA LEU A 125 -29.54 9.18 -2.72
C LEU A 125 -30.79 10.07 -2.71
N LYS A 126 -30.65 11.37 -3.04
CA LYS A 126 -31.79 12.27 -3.19
C LYS A 126 -32.78 11.77 -4.27
N GLN A 127 -32.27 11.37 -5.43
CA GLN A 127 -33.11 10.82 -6.51
C GLN A 127 -33.81 9.52 -6.09
N GLU A 128 -33.14 8.64 -5.36
CA GLU A 128 -33.72 7.40 -4.84
C GLU A 128 -34.88 7.68 -3.87
N LEU A 129 -34.74 8.68 -3.00
CA LEU A 129 -35.80 9.12 -2.08
C LEU A 129 -36.99 9.78 -2.78
N GLU A 130 -36.78 10.49 -3.88
CA GLU A 130 -37.85 11.10 -4.66
C GLU A 130 -38.61 10.08 -5.52
N THR A 131 -37.92 9.02 -5.96
CA THR A 131 -38.49 7.94 -6.80
C THR A 131 -39.20 6.88 -5.96
N THR A 132 -38.69 6.61 -4.76
CA THR A 132 -39.30 5.69 -3.80
C THR A 132 -40.24 6.51 -2.93
N HIS A 133 -41.53 6.56 -3.26
CA HIS A 133 -42.55 7.10 -2.35
C HIS A 133 -42.56 6.28 -1.04
N VAL A 134 -41.76 6.72 -0.06
CA VAL A 134 -42.03 6.46 1.36
C VAL A 134 -43.10 7.46 1.82
#